data_AF-A0A8S0GUK0-F1
#
_entry.id   AF-A0A8S0GUK0-F1
#
_cell.length_a   1.000
_cell.length_b   1.000
_cell.length_c   1.000
_cell.angle_alpha   90.00
_cell.angle_beta   90.00
_cell.angle_gamma   90.00
#
_symmetry.space_group_name_H-M   'P 1'
#
loop_
_entity.id
_entity.type
_entity.pdbx_description
1 polymer ?
#
loop_
_entity_poly.entity_id
_entity_poly.type
_entity_poly.pdbx_seq_one_letter_code
_entity_poly.pdbx_strand_id
1 'polypeptide(L)'
;MLILLFLYAGLIALNAAISNRDSAAKACAVLAIVGVVNIPIIKYSVEWWNTLHQGATFTLTEKPAMPVEMWLPLLLTSLGFYCFFGVLLLLRMRLEVLKREARTSWVKAEVQRSLEAAR
;
A
#
# COMPACT_ATOMS: atom_id res chain seq x y z
N MET A 1 1.12 -6.93 -15.09
CA MET A 1 0.73 -5.60 -14.58
C MET A 1 -0.74 -5.24 -14.83
N LEU A 2 -1.34 -5.65 -15.96
CA LEU A 2 -2.77 -5.40 -16.25
C LEU A 2 -3.75 -6.00 -15.22
N ILE A 3 -3.50 -7.23 -14.73
CA ILE A 3 -4.35 -7.87 -13.71
C ILE A 3 -4.36 -7.06 -12.40
N LEU A 4 -3.18 -6.55 -11.98
CA LEU A 4 -3.10 -5.66 -10.81
C LEU A 4 -3.84 -4.35 -11.04
N LEU A 5 -3.76 -3.79 -12.24
CA LEU A 5 -4.50 -2.57 -12.60
C LEU A 5 -6.01 -2.78 -12.43
N PHE A 6 -6.56 -3.87 -12.96
CA PHE A 6 -7.98 -4.17 -12.81
C PHE A 6 -8.37 -4.47 -11.37
N LEU A 7 -7.51 -5.13 -10.59
CA LEU A 7 -7.75 -5.35 -9.17
C LEU A 7 -7.82 -4.02 -8.39
N TYR A 8 -6.92 -3.09 -8.69
CA TYR A 8 -6.90 -1.77 -8.08
C TYR A 8 -8.11 -0.92 -8.49
N ALA A 9 -8.42 -0.86 -9.79
CA ALA A 9 -9.60 -0.18 -10.30
C ALA A 9 -10.90 -0.78 -9.72
N GLY A 10 -10.96 -2.12 -9.60
CA GLY A 10 -12.06 -2.83 -8.97
C GLY A 10 -12.25 -2.46 -7.51
N LEU A 11 -11.16 -2.36 -6.73
CA LEU A 11 -11.21 -1.89 -5.33
C LEU A 11 -11.78 -0.47 -5.22
N ILE A 12 -11.32 0.46 -6.06
CA ILE A 12 -11.82 1.84 -6.07
C ILE A 12 -13.30 1.88 -6.47
N ALA A 13 -13.66 1.19 -7.55
CA ALA A 13 -15.03 1.15 -8.06
C ALA A 13 -15.99 0.53 -7.03
N LEU A 14 -15.59 -0.58 -6.39
CA LEU A 14 -16.40 -1.24 -5.35
C LEU A 14 -16.62 -0.33 -4.14
N ASN A 15 -15.57 0.36 -3.68
CA ASN A 15 -15.68 1.31 -2.58
C ASN A 15 -16.60 2.49 -2.93
N ALA A 16 -16.59 2.95 -4.18
CA ALA A 16 -17.42 4.06 -4.64
C ALA A 16 -18.89 3.66 -4.90
N ALA A 17 -19.14 2.40 -5.26
CA ALA A 17 -20.48 1.91 -5.61
C ALA A 17 -21.39 1.69 -4.38
N ILE A 18 -20.82 1.45 -3.19
CA ILE A 18 -21.57 1.14 -1.98
C ILE A 18 -21.70 2.40 -1.11
N SER A 19 -22.94 2.85 -0.85
CA SER A 19 -23.20 4.05 -0.06
C SER A 19 -22.93 3.88 1.44
N ASN A 20 -23.18 2.68 1.98
CA ASN A 20 -22.87 2.40 3.39
C ASN A 20 -21.36 2.15 3.53
N ARG A 21 -20.68 3.05 4.23
CA ARG A 21 -19.22 3.03 4.42
C ARG A 21 -18.69 1.73 5.05
N ASP A 22 -19.38 1.17 6.04
CA ASP A 22 -18.92 -0.03 6.74
C ASP A 22 -19.07 -1.26 5.85
N SER A 23 -20.19 -1.35 5.12
CA SER A 23 -20.39 -2.40 4.11
C SER A 23 -19.38 -2.29 2.97
N ALA A 24 -19.10 -1.07 2.48
CA ALA A 24 -18.08 -0.82 1.46
C ALA A 24 -16.70 -1.28 1.93
N ALA A 25 -16.31 -0.90 3.15
CA ALA A 25 -15.03 -1.28 3.74
C ALA A 25 -14.89 -2.81 3.88
N LYS A 26 -15.94 -3.51 4.32
CA LYS A 26 -15.96 -4.98 4.42
C LYS A 26 -15.82 -5.64 3.05
N ALA A 27 -16.58 -5.17 2.05
CA ALA A 27 -16.53 -5.72 0.69
C ALA A 27 -15.12 -5.51 0.07
N CYS A 28 -14.55 -4.31 0.21
CA CYS A 28 -13.19 -4.03 -0.23
C CYS A 28 -12.14 -4.86 0.51
N ALA A 29 -12.31 -5.10 1.82
CA ALA A 29 -11.40 -5.94 2.59
C ALA A 29 -11.39 -7.39 2.07
N VAL A 30 -12.55 -7.97 1.79
CA VAL A 30 -12.65 -9.32 1.21
C VAL A 30 -11.98 -9.35 -0.16
N LEU A 31 -12.28 -8.39 -1.05
CA LEU A 31 -11.66 -8.33 -2.37
C LEU A 31 -10.14 -8.18 -2.28
N ALA A 32 -9.63 -7.36 -1.36
CA ALA A 32 -8.20 -7.18 -1.14
C ALA A 32 -7.53 -8.49 -0.68
N ILE A 33 -8.13 -9.21 0.28
CA ILE A 33 -7.61 -10.50 0.78
C ILE A 33 -7.56 -11.54 -0.35
N VAL A 34 -8.64 -11.66 -1.14
CA VAL A 34 -8.67 -12.55 -2.32
C VAL A 34 -7.60 -12.12 -3.32
N GLY A 35 -7.43 -10.81 -3.50
CA GLY A 35 -6.41 -10.23 -4.37
C GLY A 35 -4.97 -10.56 -3.99
N VAL A 36 -4.68 -10.89 -2.73
CA VAL A 36 -3.33 -11.29 -2.29
C VAL A 36 -2.87 -12.55 -3.03
N VAL A 37 -3.78 -13.43 -3.44
CA VAL A 37 -3.47 -14.63 -4.24
C VAL A 37 -2.79 -14.26 -5.57
N ASN A 38 -3.01 -13.05 -6.08
CA ASN A 38 -2.36 -12.57 -7.31
C ASN A 38 -0.85 -12.30 -7.13
N ILE A 39 -0.39 -12.04 -5.89
CA ILE A 39 1.03 -11.75 -5.61
C ILE A 39 1.94 -12.93 -5.98
N PRO A 40 1.73 -14.17 -5.47
CA PRO A 40 2.56 -15.30 -5.86
C PRO A 40 2.44 -15.60 -7.36
N ILE A 41 1.24 -15.45 -7.94
CA ILE A 41 1.03 -15.67 -9.38
C ILE A 41 1.94 -14.74 -10.18
N ILE A 42 1.98 -13.44 -9.86
CA ILE A 42 2.81 -12.49 -10.60
C ILE A 42 4.29 -12.73 -10.34
N LYS A 43 4.68 -13.04 -9.09
CA LYS A 43 6.08 -13.30 -8.74
C LYS A 43 6.65 -14.48 -9.52
N TYR A 44 5.92 -15.60 -9.57
CA TYR A 44 6.37 -16.82 -10.21
C TYR A 44 5.95 -16.93 -11.68
N SER A 45 5.13 -16.00 -12.20
CA SER A 45 4.72 -16.01 -13.62
C SER A 45 5.91 -16.00 -14.58
N VAL A 46 7.04 -15.40 -14.19
CA VAL A 46 8.27 -15.35 -15.01
C VAL A 46 9.00 -16.69 -15.07
N GLU A 47 8.81 -17.55 -14.07
CA GLU A 47 9.35 -18.91 -14.01
C GLU A 47 8.41 -19.91 -14.70
N TRP A 48 7.09 -19.73 -14.53
CA TRP A 48 6.08 -20.63 -15.09
C TRP A 48 5.85 -20.45 -16.58
N TRP A 49 5.85 -19.21 -17.05
CA TRP A 49 5.83 -18.91 -18.48
C TRP A 49 7.25 -18.59 -18.90
N ASN A 50 7.81 -19.39 -19.80
CA ASN A 50 9.11 -19.14 -20.45
C ASN A 50 9.08 -17.76 -21.13
N THR A 51 9.49 -16.74 -20.40
CA THR A 51 9.50 -15.35 -20.85
C THR A 51 10.95 -14.96 -21.13
N LEU A 52 11.16 -14.14 -22.16
CA LEU A 52 12.47 -13.54 -22.46
C LEU A 52 12.92 -12.51 -21.38
N HIS A 53 12.26 -12.50 -20.23
CA HIS A 53 12.46 -11.51 -19.20
C HIS A 53 13.68 -11.89 -18.35
N GLN A 54 14.54 -10.91 -18.12
CA GLN A 54 15.74 -11.10 -17.32
C GLN A 54 15.37 -11.59 -15.91
N GLY A 55 16.13 -12.58 -15.42
CA GLY A 55 15.98 -13.09 -14.06
C GLY A 55 16.26 -12.02 -12.99
N ALA A 56 15.95 -12.34 -11.74
CA ALA A 56 16.14 -11.41 -10.64
C ALA A 56 17.64 -11.10 -10.41
N THR A 57 18.03 -9.82 -10.54
CA THR A 57 19.41 -9.36 -10.29
C THR A 57 19.66 -8.95 -8.83
N PHE A 58 18.61 -8.96 -8.01
CA PHE A 58 18.64 -8.59 -6.59
C PHE A 58 17.93 -9.69 -5.79
N THR A 59 18.70 -10.47 -5.04
CA THR A 59 18.21 -11.54 -4.16
C THR A 59 18.65 -11.25 -2.72
N LEU A 60 17.82 -11.64 -1.75
CA LEU A 60 18.09 -11.40 -0.33
C LEU A 60 19.14 -12.36 0.25
N THR A 61 19.36 -13.49 -0.42
CA THR A 61 20.13 -14.63 0.08
C THR A 61 21.50 -14.78 -0.57
N GLU A 62 21.80 -14.01 -1.61
CA GLU A 62 23.06 -14.11 -2.36
C GLU A 62 23.69 -12.72 -2.53
N LYS A 63 24.99 -12.70 -2.83
CA LYS A 63 25.70 -11.46 -3.11
C LYS A 63 25.06 -10.78 -4.33
N PRO A 64 24.80 -9.45 -4.31
CA PRO A 64 24.24 -8.75 -5.46
C PRO A 64 25.10 -9.01 -6.70
N ALA A 65 24.46 -9.40 -7.80
CA ALA A 65 25.14 -9.59 -9.08
C ALA A 65 25.57 -8.26 -9.73
N MET A 66 25.11 -7.12 -9.17
CA MET A 66 25.42 -5.78 -9.65
C MET A 66 26.60 -5.14 -8.89
N PRO A 67 27.38 -4.23 -9.53
CA PRO A 67 28.36 -3.39 -8.86
C PRO A 67 27.75 -2.52 -7.76
N VAL A 68 28.58 -2.10 -6.79
CA VAL A 68 28.15 -1.32 -5.61
C VAL A 68 27.57 0.04 -6.00
N GLU A 69 28.09 0.63 -7.06
CA GLU A 69 27.68 1.90 -7.63
C GLU A 69 26.23 1.86 -8.14
N MET A 70 25.67 0.66 -8.39
CA MET A 70 24.29 0.49 -8.86
C MET A 70 23.35 0.03 -7.75
N TRP A 71 23.74 -0.98 -6.97
CA TRP A 71 22.82 -1.54 -5.96
C TRP A 71 22.71 -0.66 -4.71
N LEU A 72 23.74 0.12 -4.37
CA LEU A 72 23.71 0.97 -3.18
C LEU A 72 22.72 2.15 -3.32
N PRO A 73 22.72 2.92 -4.43
CA PRO A 73 21.67 3.92 -4.66
C PRO A 73 20.27 3.31 -4.73
N LEU A 74 20.13 2.13 -5.34
CA LEU A 74 18.85 1.41 -5.41
C LEU A 74 18.34 1.04 -4.01
N LEU A 75 19.21 0.52 -3.14
CA LEU A 75 18.86 0.19 -1.76
C LEU A 75 18.43 1.43 -0.97
N LEU A 76 19.23 2.50 -1.02
CA LEU A 76 18.94 3.74 -0.27
C LEU A 76 17.62 4.38 -0.73
N THR A 77 17.39 4.45 -2.04
CA THR A 77 16.15 5.01 -2.60
C THR A 77 14.95 4.12 -2.31
N SER A 78 15.09 2.80 -2.36
CA SER A 78 14.02 1.86 -2.01
C SER A 78 13.63 1.99 -0.53
N LEU A 79 14.61 1.97 0.38
CA LEU A 79 14.36 2.16 1.81
C LEU A 79 13.75 3.53 2.10
N GLY A 80 14.29 4.59 1.50
CA GLY A 80 13.74 5.93 1.61
C GLY A 80 12.30 6.02 1.14
N PHE A 81 11.97 5.38 0.01
CA PHE A 81 10.60 5.32 -0.50
C PHE A 81 9.67 4.53 0.44
N TYR A 82 10.10 3.39 0.99
CA TYR A 82 9.29 2.64 1.97
C TYR A 82 9.06 3.41 3.26
N CYS A 83 10.07 4.12 3.78
CA CYS A 83 9.93 5.00 4.93
C CYS A 83 8.95 6.14 4.63
N PHE A 84 9.11 6.81 3.48
CA PHE A 84 8.22 7.88 3.04
C PHE A 84 6.77 7.39 2.89
N PHE A 85 6.58 6.24 2.21
CA PHE A 85 5.30 5.59 2.09
C PHE A 85 4.71 5.25 3.47
N GLY A 86 5.51 4.71 4.38
CA GLY A 86 5.10 4.40 5.76
C GLY A 86 4.60 5.65 6.51
N VAL A 87 5.32 6.76 6.42
CA VAL A 87 4.90 8.04 7.02
C VAL A 87 3.57 8.50 6.41
N LEU A 88 3.45 8.54 5.09
CA LEU A 88 2.21 8.94 4.42
C LEU A 88 1.04 8.03 4.79
N LEU A 89 1.28 6.72 4.87
CA LEU A 89 0.28 5.73 5.25
C LEU A 89 -0.21 5.98 6.67
N LEU A 90 0.69 6.19 7.63
CA LEU A 90 0.34 6.49 9.03
C LEU A 90 -0.43 7.82 9.15
N LEU A 91 -0.02 8.86 8.44
CA LEU A 91 -0.73 10.14 8.40
C LEU A 91 -2.14 9.98 7.83
N ARG A 92 -2.30 9.23 6.74
CA ARG A 92 -3.61 8.93 6.13
C ARG A 92 -4.48 8.09 7.07
N MET A 93 -3.93 7.08 7.74
CA MET A 93 -4.64 6.29 8.74
C MET A 93 -5.13 7.17 9.90
N ARG A 94 -4.29 8.07 10.43
CA ARG A 94 -4.69 9.02 11.49
C ARG A 94 -5.88 9.86 11.06
N LEU A 95 -5.84 10.45 9.86
CA LEU A 95 -6.95 11.24 9.32
C LEU A 95 -8.21 10.41 9.14
N GLU A 96 -8.07 9.16 8.69
CA GLU A 96 -9.20 8.26 8.48
C GLU A 96 -9.88 7.88 9.80
N VAL A 97 -9.10 7.62 10.86
CA VAL A 97 -9.61 7.37 12.22
C VAL A 97 -10.35 8.60 12.75
N LEU A 98 -9.76 9.80 12.65
CA LEU A 98 -10.41 11.05 13.08
C LEU A 98 -11.73 11.29 12.34
N LYS A 99 -11.79 10.98 11.04
CA LYS A 99 -13.03 11.08 10.24
C LYS A 99 -14.08 10.06 10.64
N ARG A 100 -13.69 8.84 11.02
CA ARG A 100 -14.61 7.79 11.51
C ARG A 100 -15.19 8.18 12.87
N GLU A 101 -14.32 8.63 13.76
CA GLU A 101 -14.65 8.91 15.15
C GLU A 101 -15.05 10.38 15.39
N ALA A 102 -15.34 11.15 14.33
CA ALA A 102 -15.56 12.60 14.39
C ALA A 102 -16.67 13.03 15.38
N ARG A 103 -17.61 12.13 15.70
CA ARG A 103 -18.72 12.42 16.63
C ARG A 103 -18.38 12.12 18.09
N THR A 104 -17.30 11.40 18.36
CA THR A 104 -16.89 11.05 19.72
C THR A 104 -16.33 12.25 20.48
N SER A 105 -16.41 12.20 21.81
CA SER A 105 -15.91 13.25 22.69
C SER A 105 -14.39 13.42 22.59
N TRP A 106 -13.64 12.31 22.45
CA TRP A 106 -12.18 12.34 22.40
C TRP A 106 -11.66 13.04 21.14
N VAL A 107 -12.25 12.81 19.96
CA VAL A 107 -11.85 13.49 18.71
C VAL A 107 -12.12 14.98 18.81
N LYS A 108 -13.30 15.37 19.32
CA LYS A 108 -13.64 16.79 19.50
C LYS A 108 -12.64 17.50 20.42
N ALA A 109 -12.25 16.86 21.52
CA ALA A 109 -11.25 17.39 22.45
C ALA A 109 -9.86 17.50 21.81
N GLU A 110 -9.43 16.49 21.04
CA GLU A 110 -8.12 16.46 20.39
C GLU A 110 -8.01 17.50 19.26
N VAL A 111 -9.09 17.69 18.48
CA VAL A 111 -9.16 18.75 17.46
C VAL A 111 -9.11 20.13 18.10
N GLN A 112 -9.87 20.36 19.18
CA GLN A 112 -9.85 21.61 19.92
C GLN A 112 -8.44 21.93 20.47
N ARG A 113 -7.79 20.95 21.10
CA ARG A 113 -6.40 21.06 21.58
C ARG A 113 -5.43 21.42 20.45
N SER A 114 -5.59 20.79 19.29
CA SER A 114 -4.74 21.06 18.11
C SER A 114 -4.94 22.47 17.55
N LEU A 115 -6.17 22.99 17.60
CA LEU A 115 -6.48 24.37 17.19
C LEU A 115 -5.90 25.40 18.16
N GLU A 116 -5.93 25.11 19.45
CA GLU A 116 -5.34 25.96 20.49
C GLU A 116 -3.81 25.99 20.40
N ALA A 117 -3.17 24.84 20.15
CA ALA A 117 -1.71 24.76 19.98
C ALA A 117 -1.19 25.41 18.69
N ALA A 118 -2.07 25.67 17.71
CA ALA A 118 -1.73 26.31 16.45
C ALA A 118 -1.96 27.83 16.44
N ARG A 119 -2.51 28.39 17.53
CA ARG A 119 -2.63 29.82 17.78
C ARG A 119 -1.42 30.33 18.55
#